data_AF-A0A7X2NJT3-F1
#
_entry.id   AF-A0A7X2NJT3-F1
#
_cell.length_a   1.000
_cell.length_b   1.000
_cell.length_c   1.000
_cell.angle_alpha   90.00
_cell.angle_beta   90.00
_cell.angle_gamma   90.00
#
_symmetry.space_group_name_H-M   'P 1'
#
loop_
_entity.id
_entity.type
_entity.pdbx_description
1 polymer ?
#
loop_
_entity_poly.entity_id
_entity_poly.type
_entity_poly.pdbx_seq_one_letter_code
_entity_poly.pdbx_strand_id
1 'polypeptide(L)'
;MGRYTEQELRDIFYDALDFFNEALDSGITRDNTVLAFFTPENGLDVYEQFCREHFPKNLDEDYKAEGYFQTFAAQAFWGKGQYGVMIRADIDFPLPELHRVFLHEISHLFCCENEIEGGGFFDRYCMGSGAEDGMMNAGYAVWREAVADIMADSILSEYTSLTLADVREEVGRLYRMLSPADPDSKKCMSLILVYVMATREVGGVTEWADAEAGLKQRLGLEDPALYAVLKMAFDNLHRSPFWSITPDFIMELGEAYLSLLSHKFLRENLS
;
A
#
# COMPACT_ATOMS: atom_id res chain seq x y z
N MET A 1 -1.93 -14.77 -23.54
CA MET A 1 -2.74 -15.88 -23.01
C MET A 1 -2.22 -16.11 -21.61
N GLY A 2 -3.07 -15.87 -20.59
CA GLY A 2 -2.66 -15.89 -19.19
C GLY A 2 -2.30 -17.29 -18.70
N ARG A 3 -1.58 -17.34 -17.58
CA ARG A 3 -1.20 -18.61 -16.93
C ARG A 3 -2.39 -19.33 -16.28
N TYR A 4 -3.41 -18.58 -15.91
CA TYR A 4 -4.59 -19.04 -15.19
C TYR A 4 -5.86 -18.70 -15.99
N THR A 5 -6.88 -19.51 -15.83
CA THR A 5 -8.26 -19.18 -16.23
C THR A 5 -8.88 -18.21 -15.22
N GLU A 6 -9.94 -17.50 -15.61
CA GLU A 6 -10.70 -16.63 -14.70
C GLU A 6 -11.27 -17.41 -13.50
N GLN A 7 -11.66 -18.67 -13.69
CA GLN A 7 -12.13 -19.53 -12.60
C GLN A 7 -11.00 -19.86 -11.63
N GLU A 8 -9.80 -20.19 -12.11
CA GLU A 8 -8.64 -20.43 -11.25
C GLU A 8 -8.24 -19.16 -10.48
N LEU A 9 -8.24 -17.99 -11.12
CA LEU A 9 -7.98 -16.71 -10.44
C LEU A 9 -9.00 -16.43 -9.34
N ARG A 10 -10.29 -16.72 -9.60
CA ARG A 10 -11.36 -16.59 -8.62
C ARG A 10 -11.16 -17.49 -7.41
N ASP A 11 -10.82 -18.76 -7.67
CA ASP A 11 -10.60 -19.73 -6.60
C ASP A 11 -9.38 -19.34 -5.75
N ILE A 12 -8.27 -18.96 -6.39
CA ILE A 12 -7.06 -18.48 -5.70
C ILE A 12 -7.34 -17.22 -4.87
N PHE A 13 -8.12 -16.26 -5.40
CA PHE A 13 -8.50 -15.06 -4.64
C PHE A 13 -9.26 -15.41 -3.37
N TYR A 14 -10.25 -16.29 -3.48
CA TYR A 14 -11.04 -16.65 -2.31
C TYR A 14 -10.30 -17.56 -1.33
N ASP A 15 -9.37 -18.39 -1.79
CA ASP A 15 -8.47 -19.11 -0.89
C ASP A 15 -7.57 -18.13 -0.10
N ALA A 16 -7.09 -17.06 -0.75
CA ALA A 16 -6.37 -16.00 -0.06
C ALA A 16 -7.25 -15.22 0.93
N LEU A 17 -8.53 -14.98 0.60
CA LEU A 17 -9.49 -14.37 1.52
C LEU A 17 -9.79 -15.25 2.73
N ASP A 18 -9.97 -16.56 2.52
CA ASP A 18 -10.20 -17.50 3.61
C ASP A 18 -8.97 -17.51 4.56
N PHE A 19 -7.76 -17.53 4.01
CA PHE A 19 -6.51 -17.42 4.79
C PHE A 19 -6.38 -16.08 5.53
N PHE A 20 -6.76 -14.96 4.89
CA PHE A 20 -6.80 -13.65 5.53
C PHE A 20 -7.75 -13.65 6.73
N ASN A 21 -8.96 -14.19 6.56
CA ASN A 21 -10.00 -14.24 7.60
C ASN A 21 -9.63 -15.16 8.77
N GLU A 22 -8.85 -16.21 8.55
CA GLU A 22 -8.30 -17.04 9.63
C GLU A 22 -7.35 -16.24 10.53
N ALA A 23 -6.62 -15.27 9.97
CA ALA A 23 -5.68 -14.43 10.71
C ALA A 23 -6.33 -13.18 11.32
N LEU A 24 -7.17 -12.50 10.55
CA LEU A 24 -7.84 -11.25 10.90
C LEU A 24 -9.33 -11.43 10.58
N ASP A 25 -10.12 -11.85 11.57
CA ASP A 25 -11.57 -12.06 11.47
C ASP A 25 -12.25 -10.84 10.83
N SER A 26 -12.41 -10.87 9.51
CA SER A 26 -12.90 -9.74 8.72
C SER A 26 -14.36 -9.94 8.34
N GLY A 27 -15.06 -8.82 8.09
CA GLY A 27 -16.39 -8.84 7.52
C GLY A 27 -16.43 -9.12 6.01
N ILE A 28 -15.30 -9.45 5.37
CA ILE A 28 -15.19 -9.68 3.93
C ILE A 28 -15.48 -11.16 3.65
N THR A 29 -16.44 -11.41 2.76
CA THR A 29 -16.97 -12.75 2.46
C THR A 29 -17.15 -12.93 0.95
N ARG A 30 -17.33 -14.18 0.51
CA ARG A 30 -17.69 -14.50 -0.88
C ARG A 30 -19.02 -13.86 -1.33
N ASP A 31 -19.95 -13.64 -0.40
CA ASP A 31 -21.29 -13.13 -0.70
C ASP A 31 -21.35 -11.61 -0.87
N ASN A 32 -20.47 -10.88 -0.17
CA ASN A 32 -20.37 -9.42 -0.27
C ASN A 32 -19.19 -8.94 -1.12
N THR A 33 -18.47 -9.86 -1.78
CA THR A 33 -17.35 -9.53 -2.66
C THR A 33 -17.68 -9.84 -4.11
N VAL A 34 -17.53 -8.86 -5.00
CA VAL A 34 -17.71 -9.02 -6.45
C VAL A 34 -16.35 -8.97 -7.15
N LEU A 35 -16.10 -9.91 -8.07
CA LEU A 35 -14.87 -9.92 -8.87
C LEU A 35 -15.18 -9.68 -10.33
N ALA A 36 -14.41 -8.80 -10.96
CA ALA A 36 -14.39 -8.61 -12.40
C ALA A 36 -13.00 -8.93 -12.96
N PHE A 37 -12.95 -9.38 -14.21
CA PHE A 37 -11.73 -9.77 -14.89
C PHE A 37 -11.50 -8.92 -16.14
N PHE A 38 -10.27 -8.49 -16.34
CA PHE A 38 -9.92 -7.62 -17.47
C PHE A 38 -8.56 -7.97 -18.09
N THR A 39 -8.32 -7.53 -19.31
CA THR A 39 -6.99 -7.39 -19.91
C THR A 39 -6.75 -5.91 -20.21
N PRO A 40 -5.51 -5.46 -20.41
CA PRO A 40 -5.25 -4.05 -20.71
C PRO A 40 -6.04 -3.50 -21.91
N GLU A 41 -6.41 -4.37 -22.86
CA GLU A 41 -7.18 -4.00 -24.05
C GLU A 41 -8.66 -3.72 -23.76
N ASN A 42 -9.27 -4.42 -22.80
CA ASN A 42 -10.69 -4.24 -22.44
C ASN A 42 -10.91 -3.56 -21.08
N GLY A 43 -9.82 -3.21 -20.37
CA GLY A 43 -9.85 -2.69 -19.01
C GLY A 43 -10.79 -1.51 -18.83
N LEU A 44 -10.82 -0.58 -19.79
CA LEU A 44 -11.70 0.58 -19.74
C LEU A 44 -13.18 0.20 -19.70
N ASP A 45 -13.61 -0.68 -20.60
CA ASP A 45 -15.02 -1.10 -20.70
C ASP A 45 -15.43 -1.91 -19.46
N VAL A 46 -14.55 -2.80 -18.99
CA VAL A 46 -14.79 -3.60 -17.77
C VAL A 46 -14.87 -2.68 -16.55
N TYR A 47 -13.97 -1.71 -16.41
CA TYR A 47 -13.96 -0.76 -15.29
C TYR A 47 -15.25 0.07 -15.26
N GLU A 48 -15.64 0.65 -16.39
CA GLU A 48 -16.85 1.47 -16.45
C GLU A 48 -18.12 0.66 -16.17
N GLN A 49 -18.20 -0.59 -16.63
CA GLN A 49 -19.32 -1.47 -16.30
C GLN A 49 -19.33 -1.83 -14.81
N PHE A 50 -18.20 -2.31 -14.29
CA PHE A 50 -18.06 -2.76 -12.91
C PHE A 50 -18.34 -1.64 -11.91
N CYS A 51 -17.77 -0.46 -12.13
CA CYS A 51 -18.00 0.70 -11.29
C CYS A 51 -19.45 1.20 -11.41
N ARG A 52 -20.05 1.22 -12.60
CA ARG A 52 -21.46 1.65 -12.74
C ARG A 52 -22.43 0.74 -11.97
N GLU A 53 -22.16 -0.56 -11.96
CA GLU A 53 -23.02 -1.55 -11.30
C GLU A 53 -22.82 -1.60 -9.78
N HIS A 54 -21.58 -1.42 -9.30
CA HIS A 54 -21.22 -1.69 -7.91
C HIS A 54 -20.57 -0.51 -7.17
N PHE A 55 -19.71 0.28 -7.84
CA PHE A 55 -18.87 1.31 -7.23
C PHE A 55 -18.93 2.65 -7.98
N PRO A 56 -20.10 3.29 -8.11
CA PRO A 56 -20.29 4.41 -9.04
C PRO A 56 -19.45 5.65 -8.71
N LYS A 57 -18.99 5.80 -7.46
CA LYS A 57 -18.08 6.90 -7.05
C LYS A 57 -16.72 6.84 -7.74
N ASN A 58 -16.24 5.64 -8.10
CA ASN A 58 -14.93 5.47 -8.73
C ASN A 58 -14.92 5.95 -10.19
N LEU A 59 -16.09 6.24 -10.77
CA LEU A 59 -16.19 6.88 -12.09
C LEU A 59 -15.75 8.35 -12.10
N ASP A 60 -15.50 8.95 -10.94
CA ASP A 60 -14.96 10.31 -10.81
C ASP A 60 -13.40 10.33 -10.78
N GLU A 61 -12.75 9.16 -10.77
CA GLU A 61 -11.29 9.03 -10.77
C GLU A 61 -10.67 9.20 -12.17
N ASP A 62 -9.35 9.40 -12.24
CA ASP A 62 -8.61 9.55 -13.51
C ASP A 62 -8.24 8.18 -14.14
N TYR A 63 -9.23 7.30 -14.29
CA TYR A 63 -9.05 5.95 -14.84
C TYR A 63 -8.87 5.92 -16.37
N LYS A 64 -8.98 7.08 -17.04
CA LYS A 64 -8.83 7.24 -18.50
C LYS A 64 -7.41 7.61 -18.92
N ALA A 65 -6.49 7.77 -17.98
CA ALA A 65 -5.10 8.02 -18.26
C ALA A 65 -4.50 6.91 -19.15
N GLU A 66 -3.64 7.31 -20.09
CA GLU A 66 -2.94 6.36 -20.96
C GLU A 66 -2.09 5.42 -20.11
N GLY A 67 -2.21 4.11 -20.33
CA GLY A 67 -1.42 3.12 -19.60
C GLY A 67 -2.03 2.67 -18.26
N TYR A 68 -3.17 3.23 -17.82
CA TYR A 68 -3.75 2.95 -16.50
C TYR A 68 -3.90 1.44 -16.20
N PHE A 69 -4.54 0.69 -17.10
CA PHE A 69 -4.80 -0.75 -16.95
C PHE A 69 -3.56 -1.65 -17.13
N GLN A 70 -2.40 -1.07 -17.45
CA GLN A 70 -1.12 -1.77 -17.51
C GLN A 70 -0.37 -1.71 -16.17
N THR A 71 -0.78 -0.83 -15.26
CA THR A 71 -0.01 -0.52 -14.03
C THR A 71 -0.27 -1.46 -12.86
N PHE A 72 -1.35 -2.26 -12.89
CA PHE A 72 -1.75 -3.12 -11.79
C PHE A 72 -2.18 -4.52 -12.24
N ALA A 73 -1.98 -5.49 -11.34
CA ALA A 73 -2.43 -6.88 -11.52
C ALA A 73 -3.83 -7.11 -10.92
N ALA A 74 -4.17 -6.37 -9.88
CA ALA A 74 -5.51 -6.30 -9.33
C ALA A 74 -5.75 -4.90 -8.74
N GLN A 75 -7.00 -4.55 -8.50
CA GLN A 75 -7.39 -3.30 -7.84
C GLN A 75 -8.60 -3.54 -6.93
N ALA A 76 -8.47 -3.16 -5.67
CA ALA A 76 -9.53 -3.18 -4.67
C ALA A 76 -10.49 -1.99 -4.81
N PHE A 77 -11.77 -2.26 -4.54
CA PHE A 77 -12.88 -1.31 -4.55
C PHE A 77 -13.70 -1.48 -3.27
N TRP A 78 -13.94 -0.38 -2.57
CA TRP A 78 -14.72 -0.38 -1.34
C TRP A 78 -16.01 0.42 -1.51
N GLY A 79 -17.13 -0.25 -1.22
CA GLY A 79 -18.44 0.33 -1.01
C GLY A 79 -18.97 -0.09 0.36
N LYS A 80 -19.82 0.74 0.97
CA LYS A 80 -20.40 0.41 2.29
C LYS A 80 -21.17 -0.92 2.24
N GLY A 81 -20.58 -1.97 2.81
CA GLY A 81 -21.16 -3.32 2.84
C GLY A 81 -21.00 -4.15 1.55
N GLN A 82 -20.25 -3.67 0.56
CA GLN A 82 -19.91 -4.42 -0.66
C GLN A 82 -18.45 -4.15 -1.05
N TYR A 83 -17.72 -5.22 -1.31
CA TYR A 83 -16.31 -5.19 -1.70
C TYR A 83 -16.16 -5.61 -3.15
N GLY A 84 -15.14 -5.09 -3.82
CA GLY A 84 -14.87 -5.38 -5.22
C GLY A 84 -13.40 -5.56 -5.47
N VAL A 85 -13.05 -6.49 -6.37
CA VAL A 85 -11.68 -6.57 -6.89
C VAL A 85 -11.74 -6.78 -8.40
N MET A 86 -11.07 -5.89 -9.14
CA MET A 86 -10.80 -6.12 -10.56
C MET A 86 -9.46 -6.84 -10.70
N ILE A 87 -9.43 -7.98 -11.38
CA ILE A 87 -8.24 -8.83 -11.52
C ILE A 87 -7.85 -8.91 -12.99
N ARG A 88 -6.56 -8.72 -13.27
CA ARG A 88 -6.01 -8.84 -14.61
C ARG A 88 -5.92 -10.32 -15.01
N ALA A 89 -6.62 -10.70 -16.08
CA ALA A 89 -6.81 -12.08 -16.51
C ALA A 89 -5.63 -12.66 -17.31
N ASP A 90 -4.80 -11.80 -17.92
CA ASP A 90 -3.65 -12.21 -18.71
C ASP A 90 -2.34 -12.29 -17.90
N ILE A 91 -2.41 -12.23 -16.56
CA ILE A 91 -1.24 -12.35 -15.69
C ILE A 91 -0.55 -13.71 -15.81
N ASP A 92 0.77 -13.70 -15.65
CA ASP A 92 1.62 -14.90 -15.71
C ASP A 92 2.44 -15.16 -14.43
N PHE A 93 2.16 -14.37 -13.38
CA PHE A 93 2.87 -14.43 -12.10
C PHE A 93 2.90 -15.84 -11.50
N PRO A 94 4.02 -16.25 -10.89
CA PRO A 94 4.05 -17.43 -10.03
C PRO A 94 3.01 -17.34 -8.91
N LEU A 95 2.44 -18.49 -8.51
CA LEU A 95 1.39 -18.56 -7.49
C LEU A 95 1.75 -17.80 -6.18
N PRO A 96 2.98 -17.87 -5.64
CA PRO A 96 3.33 -17.10 -4.44
C PRO A 96 3.25 -15.58 -4.61
N GLU A 97 3.59 -15.08 -5.80
CA GLU A 97 3.48 -13.65 -6.13
C GLU A 97 2.01 -13.25 -6.30
N LEU A 98 1.21 -14.10 -6.93
CA LEU A 98 -0.24 -13.89 -7.05
C LEU A 98 -0.95 -13.87 -5.69
N HIS A 99 -0.58 -14.77 -4.78
CA HIS A 99 -1.11 -14.75 -3.40
C HIS A 99 -0.78 -13.46 -2.67
N ARG A 100 0.44 -12.93 -2.83
CA ARG A 100 0.84 -11.64 -2.25
C ARG A 100 0.00 -10.50 -2.81
N VAL A 101 -0.22 -10.46 -4.12
CA VAL A 101 -1.10 -9.46 -4.76
C VAL A 101 -2.51 -9.53 -4.18
N PHE A 102 -3.10 -10.72 -4.07
CA PHE A 102 -4.47 -10.83 -3.53
C PHE A 102 -4.57 -10.47 -2.05
N LEU A 103 -3.61 -10.90 -1.22
CA LEU A 103 -3.58 -10.49 0.19
C LEU A 103 -3.38 -8.99 0.34
N HIS A 104 -2.60 -8.35 -0.54
CA HIS A 104 -2.45 -6.90 -0.60
C HIS A 104 -3.80 -6.21 -0.90
N GLU A 105 -4.51 -6.64 -1.94
CA GLU A 105 -5.84 -6.07 -2.26
C GLU A 105 -6.87 -6.32 -1.15
N ILE A 106 -6.87 -7.51 -0.54
CA ILE A 106 -7.76 -7.82 0.60
C ILE A 106 -7.41 -6.92 1.79
N SER A 107 -6.12 -6.63 2.02
CA SER A 107 -5.68 -5.70 3.06
C SER A 107 -6.21 -4.28 2.80
N HIS A 108 -6.25 -3.82 1.55
CA HIS A 108 -6.90 -2.55 1.21
C HIS A 108 -8.40 -2.54 1.55
N LEU A 109 -9.13 -3.61 1.21
CA LEU A 109 -10.55 -3.73 1.54
C LEU A 109 -10.77 -3.69 3.06
N PHE A 110 -9.92 -4.40 3.81
CA PHE A 110 -9.96 -4.43 5.26
C PHE A 110 -9.67 -3.06 5.87
N CYS A 111 -8.56 -2.41 5.47
CA CYS A 111 -8.17 -1.11 6.00
C CYS A 111 -9.21 -0.04 5.70
N CYS A 112 -9.82 -0.03 4.51
CA CYS A 112 -10.90 0.90 4.17
C CYS A 112 -12.04 0.88 5.20
N GLU A 113 -12.38 -0.28 5.76
CA GLU A 113 -13.45 -0.40 6.76
C GLU A 113 -12.93 -0.16 8.19
N ASN A 114 -11.69 -0.55 8.51
CA ASN A 114 -11.23 -0.75 9.89
C ASN A 114 -10.13 0.22 10.38
N GLU A 115 -9.51 1.01 9.51
CA GLU A 115 -8.40 1.89 9.90
C GLU A 115 -8.87 3.10 10.75
N ILE A 116 -10.15 3.46 10.64
CA ILE A 116 -10.84 4.46 11.46
C ILE A 116 -12.27 4.02 11.80
N GLU A 117 -12.86 4.63 12.84
CA GLU A 117 -14.25 4.36 13.21
C GLU A 117 -15.23 4.71 12.06
N GLY A 118 -15.96 3.69 11.61
CA GLY A 118 -16.92 3.76 10.51
C GLY A 118 -16.32 3.78 9.10
N GLY A 119 -15.01 3.57 8.95
CA GLY A 119 -14.32 3.40 7.67
C GLY A 119 -14.32 4.60 6.72
N GLY A 120 -13.69 4.43 5.56
CA GLY A 120 -13.64 5.39 4.46
C GLY A 120 -12.79 6.62 4.76
N PHE A 121 -11.55 6.45 5.23
CA PHE A 121 -10.65 7.58 5.52
C PHE A 121 -10.47 8.47 4.29
N PHE A 122 -10.19 7.86 3.13
CA PHE A 122 -10.01 8.57 1.87
C PHE A 122 -11.19 9.50 1.54
N ASP A 123 -12.41 8.95 1.56
CA ASP A 123 -13.63 9.69 1.24
C ASP A 123 -13.87 10.86 2.22
N ARG A 124 -13.44 10.73 3.49
CA ARG A 124 -13.67 11.72 4.54
C ARG A 124 -12.64 12.84 4.58
N TYR A 125 -11.38 12.52 4.26
CA TYR A 125 -10.25 13.42 4.54
C TYR A 125 -9.39 13.76 3.31
N CYS A 126 -9.46 13.00 2.22
CA CYS A 126 -8.57 13.20 1.06
C CYS A 126 -9.24 13.92 -0.14
N MET A 127 -10.58 14.06 -0.15
CA MET A 127 -11.32 14.60 -1.29
C MET A 127 -11.46 16.14 -1.32
N GLY A 128 -10.67 16.87 -0.53
CA GLY A 128 -10.64 18.34 -0.51
C GLY A 128 -9.75 18.97 -1.60
N SER A 129 -9.55 20.30 -1.54
CA SER A 129 -8.77 21.07 -2.54
C SER A 129 -7.76 22.09 -1.97
N GLY A 130 -7.50 22.08 -0.66
CA GLY A 130 -6.54 22.92 0.05
C GLY A 130 -5.13 22.32 0.13
N ALA A 131 -4.17 23.10 0.64
CA ALA A 131 -2.79 22.64 0.82
C ALA A 131 -2.69 21.48 1.86
N GLU A 132 -3.54 21.54 2.89
CA GLU A 132 -3.74 20.46 3.86
C GLU A 132 -4.19 19.17 3.17
N ASP A 133 -5.03 19.26 2.12
CA ASP A 133 -5.44 18.11 1.34
C ASP A 133 -4.27 17.51 0.55
N GLY A 134 -3.32 18.34 0.10
CA GLY A 134 -2.08 17.87 -0.53
C GLY A 134 -1.21 17.04 0.42
N MET A 135 -1.06 17.48 1.67
CA MET A 135 -0.34 16.75 2.71
C MET A 135 -1.10 15.47 3.10
N MET A 136 -2.40 15.57 3.35
CA MET A 136 -3.27 14.44 3.70
C MET A 136 -3.24 13.35 2.61
N ASN A 137 -3.39 13.74 1.34
CA ASN A 137 -3.30 12.80 0.21
C ASN A 137 -1.92 12.16 0.12
N ALA A 138 -0.84 12.92 0.33
CA ALA A 138 0.51 12.38 0.27
C ALA A 138 0.76 11.37 1.39
N GLY A 139 0.40 11.70 2.63
CA GLY A 139 0.55 10.81 3.78
C GLY A 139 -0.29 9.55 3.63
N TYR A 140 -1.55 9.70 3.22
CA TYR A 140 -2.46 8.55 3.07
C TYR A 140 -2.03 7.63 1.94
N ALA A 141 -1.62 8.18 0.79
CA ALA A 141 -1.12 7.37 -0.33
C ALA A 141 0.16 6.60 0.03
N VAL A 142 1.07 7.19 0.83
CA VAL A 142 2.26 6.47 1.30
C VAL A 142 1.86 5.37 2.29
N TRP A 143 1.04 5.70 3.30
CA TRP A 143 0.67 4.77 4.36
C TRP A 143 -0.19 3.61 3.86
N ARG A 144 -1.24 3.87 3.07
CA ARG A 144 -2.22 2.86 2.68
C ARG A 144 -1.61 1.69 1.91
N GLU A 145 -0.61 1.97 1.07
CA GLU A 145 0.10 0.95 0.29
C GLU A 145 1.09 0.19 1.20
N ALA A 146 1.80 0.92 2.08
CA ALA A 146 2.76 0.32 3.00
C ALA A 146 2.08 -0.62 4.02
N VAL A 147 0.95 -0.20 4.60
CA VAL A 147 0.22 -1.01 5.58
C VAL A 147 -0.45 -2.22 4.93
N ALA A 148 -0.89 -2.12 3.66
CA ALA A 148 -1.43 -3.26 2.92
C ALA A 148 -0.36 -4.33 2.68
N ASP A 149 0.84 -3.94 2.25
CA ASP A 149 1.97 -4.86 2.08
C ASP A 149 2.43 -5.48 3.41
N ILE A 150 2.54 -4.67 4.47
CA ILE A 150 2.93 -5.16 5.80
C ILE A 150 1.89 -6.13 6.36
N MET A 151 0.60 -5.85 6.18
CA MET A 151 -0.48 -6.74 6.60
C MET A 151 -0.43 -8.06 5.82
N ALA A 152 -0.32 -8.00 4.49
CA ALA A 152 -0.17 -9.19 3.65
C ALA A 152 1.04 -10.04 4.05
N ASP A 153 2.19 -9.43 4.33
CA ASP A 153 3.39 -10.13 4.81
C ASP A 153 3.18 -10.75 6.19
N SER A 154 2.53 -10.04 7.11
CA SER A 154 2.25 -10.53 8.47
C SER A 154 1.35 -11.76 8.50
N ILE A 155 0.49 -11.91 7.49
CA ILE A 155 -0.39 -13.07 7.32
C ILE A 155 0.38 -14.25 6.71
N LEU A 156 1.30 -13.99 5.77
CA LEU A 156 2.10 -15.03 5.12
C LEU A 156 3.27 -15.55 5.96
N SER A 157 3.81 -14.73 6.85
CA SER A 157 5.08 -14.99 7.53
C SER A 157 4.87 -15.59 8.92
N GLU A 158 5.39 -16.80 9.16
CA GLU A 158 5.52 -17.33 10.53
C GLU A 158 6.72 -16.71 11.28
N TYR A 159 7.77 -16.25 10.57
CA TYR A 159 8.96 -15.61 11.13
C TYR A 159 9.70 -14.76 10.08
N THR A 160 9.96 -13.48 10.38
CA THR A 160 10.77 -12.61 9.53
C THR A 160 12.25 -13.05 9.48
N SER A 161 12.74 -13.43 8.29
CA SER A 161 14.15 -13.75 8.06
C SER A 161 14.95 -12.62 7.38
N LEU A 162 14.29 -11.57 6.90
CA LEU A 162 14.91 -10.44 6.22
C LEU A 162 15.74 -9.58 7.19
N THR A 163 16.92 -9.17 6.76
CA THR A 163 17.80 -8.25 7.48
C THR A 163 17.96 -6.93 6.75
N LEU A 164 18.40 -5.89 7.46
CA LEU A 164 18.74 -4.60 6.85
C LEU A 164 19.83 -4.73 5.78
N ALA A 165 20.72 -5.73 5.90
CA ALA A 165 21.74 -5.99 4.90
C ALA A 165 21.14 -6.50 3.58
N ASP A 166 20.10 -7.33 3.65
CA ASP A 166 19.44 -7.91 2.49
C ASP A 166 18.69 -6.85 1.67
N VAL A 167 18.06 -5.88 2.34
CA VAL A 167 17.25 -4.83 1.69
C VAL A 167 18.03 -3.56 1.35
N ARG A 168 19.29 -3.44 1.80
CA ARG A 168 20.08 -2.20 1.71
C ARG A 168 20.17 -1.64 0.30
N GLU A 169 20.49 -2.49 -0.68
CA GLU A 169 20.67 -2.04 -2.07
C GLU A 169 19.36 -1.50 -2.65
N GLU A 170 18.28 -2.23 -2.42
CA GLU A 170 16.95 -1.89 -2.93
C GLU A 170 16.38 -0.64 -2.25
N VAL A 171 16.48 -0.53 -0.92
CA VAL A 171 16.10 0.70 -0.19
C VAL A 171 16.93 1.88 -0.68
N GLY A 172 18.23 1.69 -0.91
CA GLY A 172 19.09 2.72 -1.49
C GLY A 172 18.66 3.13 -2.91
N ARG A 173 18.20 2.18 -3.74
CA ARG A 173 17.69 2.44 -5.09
C ARG A 173 16.39 3.24 -5.04
N LEU A 174 15.42 2.81 -4.24
CA LEU A 174 14.14 3.50 -4.05
C LEU A 174 14.34 4.91 -3.49
N TYR A 175 15.23 5.07 -2.50
CA TYR A 175 15.56 6.37 -1.93
C TYR A 175 16.12 7.34 -2.97
N ARG A 176 16.89 6.85 -3.95
CA ARG A 176 17.39 7.69 -5.06
C ARG A 176 16.28 8.12 -6.02
N MET A 177 15.22 7.33 -6.17
CA MET A 177 14.08 7.64 -7.02
C MET A 177 13.12 8.66 -6.39
N LEU A 178 13.15 8.83 -5.07
CA LEU A 178 12.32 9.83 -4.39
C LEU A 178 12.56 11.22 -5.00
N SER A 179 11.52 11.80 -5.59
CA SER A 179 11.60 13.07 -6.28
C SER A 179 10.22 13.72 -6.39
N PRO A 180 10.09 15.05 -6.21
CA PRO A 180 8.84 15.76 -6.49
C PRO A 180 8.34 15.59 -7.93
N ALA A 181 9.23 15.28 -8.87
CA ALA A 181 8.91 15.14 -10.29
C ALA A 181 8.60 13.70 -10.72
N ASP A 182 8.81 12.71 -9.85
CA ASP A 182 8.57 11.30 -10.16
C ASP A 182 7.15 10.89 -9.72
N PRO A 183 6.25 10.47 -10.64
CA PRO A 183 4.92 9.99 -10.28
C PRO A 183 4.95 8.79 -9.32
N ASP A 184 6.01 7.97 -9.37
CA ASP A 184 6.17 6.78 -8.53
C ASP A 184 6.83 7.09 -7.17
N SER A 185 7.11 8.36 -6.87
CA SER A 185 7.81 8.73 -5.63
C SER A 185 7.09 8.27 -4.36
N LYS A 186 5.74 8.30 -4.33
CA LYS A 186 4.96 7.82 -3.17
C LYS A 186 5.10 6.31 -3.01
N LYS A 187 4.99 5.56 -4.11
CA LYS A 187 5.19 4.12 -4.15
C LYS A 187 6.59 3.73 -3.69
N CYS A 188 7.62 4.48 -4.11
CA CYS A 188 8.98 4.28 -3.64
C CYS A 188 9.08 4.44 -2.12
N MET A 189 8.42 5.46 -1.55
CA MET A 189 8.39 5.66 -0.10
C MET A 189 7.64 4.53 0.62
N SER A 190 6.49 4.09 0.12
CA SER A 190 5.74 2.95 0.68
C SER A 190 6.61 1.70 0.72
N LEU A 191 7.31 1.37 -0.38
CA LEU A 191 8.21 0.22 -0.44
C LEU A 191 9.42 0.35 0.50
N ILE A 192 9.97 1.55 0.68
CA ILE A 192 11.02 1.78 1.69
C ILE A 192 10.48 1.46 3.09
N LEU A 193 9.26 1.88 3.43
CA LEU A 193 8.64 1.55 4.71
C LEU A 193 8.50 0.03 4.86
N VAL A 194 7.94 -0.65 3.86
CA VAL A 194 7.76 -2.11 3.87
C VAL A 194 9.09 -2.82 4.10
N TYR A 195 10.10 -2.55 3.27
CA TYR A 195 11.40 -3.22 3.36
C TYR A 195 12.09 -2.98 4.68
N VAL A 196 12.03 -1.76 5.22
CA VAL A 196 12.68 -1.42 6.49
C VAL A 196 11.95 -2.04 7.67
N MET A 197 10.63 -1.88 7.75
CA MET A 197 9.83 -2.32 8.90
C MET A 197 9.76 -3.85 8.99
N ALA A 198 9.80 -4.54 7.84
CA ALA A 198 9.86 -5.99 7.76
C ALA A 198 11.27 -6.56 8.01
N THR A 199 12.25 -5.79 8.50
CA THR A 199 13.56 -6.36 8.88
C THR A 199 13.60 -6.77 10.34
N ARG A 200 14.35 -7.82 10.67
CA ARG A 200 14.53 -8.27 12.06
C ARG A 200 15.08 -7.17 12.97
N GLU A 201 15.95 -6.32 12.45
CA GLU A 201 16.56 -5.23 13.22
C GLU A 201 15.59 -4.10 13.59
N VAL A 202 14.44 -4.00 12.90
CA VAL A 202 13.43 -2.97 13.14
C VAL A 202 12.16 -3.58 13.70
N GLY A 203 11.57 -4.58 13.04
CA GLY A 203 10.35 -5.23 13.51
C GLY A 203 10.50 -6.03 14.81
N GLY A 204 11.74 -6.35 15.21
CA GLY A 204 12.03 -7.11 16.43
C GLY A 204 12.33 -6.28 17.69
N VAL A 205 12.36 -4.94 17.58
CA VAL A 205 12.70 -4.04 18.69
C VAL A 205 11.52 -3.17 19.08
N THR A 206 11.40 -2.83 20.37
CA THR A 206 10.26 -2.06 20.88
C THR A 206 10.49 -0.56 20.90
N GLU A 207 11.76 -0.13 20.96
CA GLU A 207 12.14 1.26 21.09
C GLU A 207 12.76 1.79 19.80
N TRP A 208 12.32 2.97 19.36
CA TRP A 208 12.87 3.62 18.17
C TRP A 208 14.40 3.81 18.24
N ALA A 209 14.95 4.08 19.42
CA ALA A 209 16.38 4.31 19.58
C ALA A 209 17.23 3.09 19.14
N ASP A 210 16.73 1.87 19.39
CA ASP A 210 17.40 0.64 19.00
C ASP A 210 17.27 0.40 17.48
N ALA A 211 16.09 0.65 16.92
CA ALA A 211 15.85 0.57 15.47
C ALA A 211 16.73 1.58 14.72
N GLU A 212 16.78 2.83 15.18
CA GLU A 212 17.55 3.92 14.60
C GLU A 212 19.06 3.62 14.60
N ALA A 213 19.58 3.06 15.70
CA ALA A 213 20.98 2.64 15.77
C ALA A 213 21.28 1.55 14.73
N GLY A 214 20.39 0.57 14.58
CA GLY A 214 20.51 -0.48 13.57
C GLY A 214 20.47 0.05 12.13
N LEU A 215 19.57 0.99 11.85
CA LEU A 215 19.43 1.66 10.56
C LEU A 215 20.68 2.44 10.18
N LYS A 216 21.20 3.28 11.08
CA LYS A 216 22.40 4.09 10.83
C LYS A 216 23.62 3.22 10.54
N GLN A 217 23.74 2.10 11.26
CA GLN A 217 24.87 1.19 11.09
C GLN A 217 24.82 0.42 9.76
N ARG A 218 23.63 0.01 9.30
CA ARG A 218 23.50 -0.98 8.21
C ARG A 218 22.99 -0.41 6.89
N LEU A 219 22.09 0.57 6.93
CA LEU A 219 21.46 1.12 5.72
C LEU A 219 22.43 2.07 4.97
N GLY A 220 23.22 2.84 5.72
CA GLY A 220 24.17 3.80 5.16
C GLY A 220 23.50 5.02 4.49
N LEU A 221 22.24 5.29 4.83
CA LEU A 221 21.55 6.53 4.48
C LEU A 221 21.58 7.44 5.70
N GLU A 222 22.16 8.64 5.55
CA GLU A 222 22.24 9.67 6.58
C GLU A 222 21.35 10.86 6.18
N ASP A 223 20.03 10.65 6.18
CA ASP A 223 19.04 11.70 5.90
C ASP A 223 18.06 11.83 7.07
N PRO A 224 18.17 12.88 7.90
CA PRO A 224 17.27 13.09 9.02
C PRO A 224 15.79 13.14 8.64
N ALA A 225 15.45 13.64 7.43
CA ALA A 225 14.07 13.69 6.97
C ALA A 225 13.53 12.29 6.63
N LEU A 226 14.38 11.40 6.12
CA LEU A 226 14.01 9.99 5.92
C LEU A 226 13.72 9.32 7.25
N TYR A 227 14.57 9.54 8.26
CA TYR A 227 14.42 8.92 9.57
C TYR A 227 13.18 9.44 10.31
N ALA A 228 12.75 10.67 10.07
CA ALA A 228 11.48 11.17 10.58
C ALA A 228 10.30 10.35 10.04
N VAL A 229 10.24 10.11 8.72
CA VAL A 229 9.19 9.28 8.10
C VAL A 229 9.25 7.84 8.62
N LEU A 230 10.45 7.25 8.71
CA LEU A 230 10.64 5.89 9.26
C LEU A 230 10.17 5.80 10.71
N LYS A 231 10.48 6.80 11.55
CA LYS A 231 10.05 6.82 12.95
C LYS A 231 8.53 6.85 13.08
N MET A 232 7.85 7.67 12.27
CA MET A 232 6.40 7.76 12.30
C MET A 232 5.73 6.42 11.95
N ALA A 233 6.21 5.76 10.90
CA ALA A 233 5.72 4.44 10.53
C ALA A 233 6.02 3.40 11.63
N PHE A 234 7.23 3.40 12.20
CA PHE A 234 7.59 2.55 13.33
C PHE A 234 6.63 2.75 14.50
N ASP A 235 6.43 3.99 14.94
CA ASP A 235 5.58 4.31 16.10
C ASP A 235 4.13 3.88 15.86
N ASN A 236 3.59 4.04 14.65
CA ASN A 236 2.22 3.63 14.34
C ASN A 236 2.08 2.11 14.27
N LEU A 237 3.06 1.40 13.69
CA LEU A 237 3.06 -0.06 13.63
C LEU A 237 3.15 -0.73 15.01
N HIS A 238 3.71 -0.03 16.01
CA HIS A 238 3.77 -0.50 17.39
C HIS A 238 2.49 -0.26 18.19
N ARG A 239 1.46 0.36 17.60
CA ARG A 239 0.14 0.50 18.21
C ARG A 239 -0.67 -0.79 18.04
N SER A 240 -1.70 -0.95 18.86
CA SER A 240 -2.65 -2.04 18.76
C SER A 240 -4.07 -1.48 18.56
N PRO A 241 -4.75 -1.80 17.44
CA PRO A 241 -4.20 -2.50 16.28
C PRO A 241 -3.27 -1.61 15.42
N PHE A 242 -2.32 -2.21 14.72
CA PHE A 242 -1.26 -1.48 14.00
C PHE A 242 -1.74 -0.75 12.74
N TRP A 243 -2.89 -1.17 12.19
CA TRP A 243 -3.51 -0.58 11.01
C TRP A 243 -4.33 0.66 11.33
N SER A 244 -4.64 0.93 12.60
CA SER A 244 -5.40 2.12 12.98
C SER A 244 -4.61 3.39 12.75
N ILE A 245 -5.30 4.41 12.23
CA ILE A 245 -4.73 5.72 11.93
C ILE A 245 -5.58 6.85 12.51
N THR A 246 -5.01 8.05 12.55
CA THR A 246 -5.73 9.30 12.83
C THR A 246 -5.47 10.30 11.71
N PRO A 247 -6.36 11.28 11.49
CA PRO A 247 -6.09 12.37 10.56
C PRO A 247 -4.78 13.10 10.85
N ASP A 248 -4.47 13.33 12.14
CA ASP A 248 -3.22 13.98 12.56
C ASP A 248 -1.99 13.16 12.15
N PHE A 249 -2.00 11.85 12.38
CA PHE A 249 -0.90 10.97 11.98
C PHE A 249 -0.66 11.03 10.48
N ILE A 250 -1.72 10.92 9.67
CA ILE A 250 -1.59 10.97 8.22
C ILE A 250 -1.12 12.33 7.72
N MET A 251 -1.62 13.42 8.31
CA MET A 251 -1.21 14.77 7.98
C MET A 251 0.28 14.98 8.25
N GLU A 252 0.73 14.64 9.46
CA GLU A 252 2.15 14.74 9.86
C GLU A 252 3.04 13.85 8.98
N LEU A 253 2.56 12.66 8.59
CA LEU A 253 3.31 11.76 7.72
C LEU A 253 3.47 12.37 6.32
N GLY A 254 2.41 12.99 5.82
CA GLY A 254 2.42 13.74 4.56
C GLY A 254 3.37 14.92 4.60
N GLU A 255 3.37 15.71 5.66
CA GLU A 255 4.30 16.82 5.86
C GLU A 255 5.76 16.33 5.91
N ALA A 256 6.04 15.27 6.66
CA ALA A 256 7.37 14.69 6.77
C ALA A 256 7.87 14.16 5.41
N TYR A 257 7.01 13.48 4.66
CA TYR A 257 7.31 12.98 3.33
C TYR A 257 7.59 14.12 2.33
N LEU A 258 6.75 15.14 2.28
CA LEU A 258 6.96 16.29 1.38
C LEU A 258 8.22 17.10 1.76
N SER A 259 8.52 17.20 3.05
CA SER A 259 9.75 17.81 3.55
C SER A 259 10.99 17.01 3.13
N LEU A 260 10.93 15.67 3.20
CA LEU A 260 11.98 14.79 2.67
C LEU A 260 12.23 15.05 1.18
N LEU A 261 11.18 15.06 0.36
CA LEU A 261 11.33 15.34 -1.08
C LEU A 261 11.95 16.71 -1.35
N SER A 262 11.49 17.73 -0.62
CA SER A 262 11.98 19.11 -0.77
C SER A 262 13.46 19.22 -0.38
N HIS A 263 13.85 18.66 0.77
CA HIS A 263 15.23 18.67 1.22
C HIS A 263 16.16 17.91 0.27
N LYS A 264 15.72 16.73 -0.20
CA LYS A 264 16.47 15.93 -1.16
C LYS A 264 16.66 16.68 -2.48
N PHE A 265 15.60 17.26 -3.04
CA PHE A 265 15.65 18.04 -4.27
C PHE A 265 16.60 19.25 -4.15
N LEU A 266 16.52 20.01 -3.05
CA LEU A 266 17.40 21.16 -2.82
C LEU A 266 18.87 20.72 -2.70
N ARG A 267 19.14 19.65 -1.96
CA ARG A 267 20.51 19.11 -1.82
C ARG A 267 21.09 18.65 -3.15
N GLU A 268 20.29 18.11 -4.06
CA GLU A 268 20.77 17.58 -5.33
C GLU A 268 20.91 18.64 -6.44
N ASN A 269 20.17 19.75 -6.35
CA ASN A 269 20.13 20.78 -7.40
C ASN A 269 20.79 22.11 -7.00
N LEU A 270 21.10 22.31 -5.71
CA LEU A 270 21.73 23.55 -5.21
C LEU A 270 23.11 23.33 -4.56
N SER A 271 23.61 22.09 -4.53
CA SER A 271 25.00 21.77 -4.15
C SER A 271 25.92 21.73 -5.36
#